data_AF-A0A829ZW15-F1
#
_entry.id   AF-A0A829ZW15-F1
#
_cell.length_a   1.000
_cell.length_b   1.000
_cell.length_c   1.000
_cell.angle_alpha   90.00
_cell.angle_beta   90.00
_cell.angle_gamma   90.00
#
_symmetry.space_group_name_H-M   'P 1'
#
loop_
_entity.id
_entity.type
_entity.pdbx_description
1 polymer ?
#
loop_
_entity_poly.entity_id
_entity_poly.type
_entity_poly.pdbx_seq_one_letter_code
_entity_poly.pdbx_strand_id
1 'polypeptide(L)' 'MAYLTRGEEAGKTISYQVKIRGIVQGVGFRPYVFNLARRYSLKGWVLNSTSGVTLEIEGETDGVSSFLKELSQ' A
#
# COMPACT_ATOMS: atom_id res chain seq x y z
N MET A 1 -9.24 9.64 3.93
CA MET A 1 -9.99 8.96 2.85
C MET A 1 -9.01 8.27 1.94
N ALA A 2 -9.02 6.93 1.90
CA ALA A 2 -8.18 6.12 1.01
C ALA A 2 -9.04 5.54 -0.11
N TYR A 3 -8.56 5.57 -1.35
CA TYR A 3 -9.26 5.01 -2.51
C TYR A 3 -8.42 3.86 -3.09
N LEU A 4 -9.08 2.74 -3.44
CA LEU A 4 -8.49 1.50 -3.98
C LEU A 4 -8.91 1.31 -5.44
N THR A 5 -7.96 1.08 -6.34
CA THR A 5 -8.21 0.66 -7.74
C THR A 5 -7.69 -0.77 -7.94
N ARG A 6 -8.52 -1.66 -8.52
CA ARG A 6 -8.23 -3.09 -8.72
C ARG A 6 -7.34 -3.31 -9.94
N GLY A 7 -6.21 -4.01 -9.78
CA GLY A 7 -5.36 -4.54 -10.87
C GLY A 7 -5.72 -5.97 -11.28
N GLU A 8 -5.22 -6.39 -12.45
CA GLU A 8 -5.52 -7.68 -13.12
C GLU A 8 -5.14 -8.92 -12.29
N GLU A 9 -5.88 -10.02 -12.48
CA GLU A 9 -5.68 -11.32 -11.82
C GLU A 9 -5.00 -12.32 -12.77
N ALA A 10 -3.71 -12.57 -12.55
CA ALA A 10 -2.97 -13.65 -13.21
C ALA A 10 -2.40 -14.58 -12.13
N GLY A 11 -3.15 -15.64 -11.77
CA GLY A 11 -2.66 -16.71 -10.89
C GLY A 11 -2.26 -16.26 -9.48
N LYS A 12 -3.26 -16.07 -8.60
CA LYS A 12 -3.12 -15.84 -7.14
C LYS A 12 -2.40 -14.56 -6.68
N THR A 13 -1.87 -13.73 -7.59
CA THR A 13 -1.36 -12.40 -7.27
C THR A 13 -2.30 -11.31 -7.77
N ILE A 14 -2.41 -10.23 -6.99
CA ILE A 14 -3.21 -9.04 -7.29
C ILE A 14 -2.37 -7.78 -7.07
N SER A 15 -2.61 -6.76 -7.88
CA SER A 15 -2.03 -5.43 -7.70
C SER A 15 -3.08 -4.42 -7.26
N TYR A 16 -2.74 -3.56 -6.29
CA TYR A 16 -3.55 -2.45 -5.83
C TYR A 16 -2.76 -1.16 -5.81
N GLN A 17 -3.36 -0.10 -6.33
CA GLN A 17 -2.92 1.26 -6.06
C GLN A 17 -3.77 1.85 -4.91
N VAL A 18 -3.08 2.38 -3.90
CA VAL A 18 -3.68 3.05 -2.74
C VAL A 18 -3.25 4.51 -2.75
N LYS A 19 -4.22 5.41 -2.62
CA LYS A 19 -3.99 6.85 -2.45
C LYS A 19 -4.51 7.32 -1.10
N ILE A 20 -3.61 7.79 -0.25
CA ILE A 20 -3.90 8.32 1.08
C ILE A 20 -3.74 9.83 1.02
N ARG A 21 -4.80 10.57 1.34
CA ARG A 21 -4.78 12.05 1.42
C ARG A 21 -4.70 12.50 2.88
N GLY A 22 -3.86 13.49 3.16
CA GLY A 22 -3.70 14.07 4.51
C GLY A 22 -2.29 14.59 4.78
N ILE A 23 -2.03 15.06 6.01
CA ILE A 23 -0.71 15.51 6.46
C ILE A 23 0.16 14.27 6.74
N VAL A 24 1.08 13.96 5.82
CA VAL A 24 1.91 12.74 5.85
C VAL A 24 3.41 13.06 5.73
N GLN A 25 3.78 14.33 5.85
CA GLN A 25 5.17 14.78 5.84
C GLN A 25 5.74 14.78 7.26
N GLY A 26 6.95 14.23 7.44
CA GLY A 26 7.66 14.25 8.73
C GLY A 26 7.25 13.17 9.75
N VAL A 27 6.31 12.27 9.43
CA VAL A 27 5.73 11.30 10.39
C VAL A 27 6.31 9.87 10.31
N GLY A 28 7.32 9.64 9.47
CA GLY A 28 7.90 8.29 9.32
C GLY A 28 7.03 7.30 8.51
N PHE A 29 6.11 7.80 7.68
CA PHE A 29 5.18 6.97 6.91
C PHE A 29 5.88 6.00 5.93
N ARG A 30 6.97 6.44 5.29
CA ARG A 30 7.74 5.61 4.33
C ARG A 30 8.37 4.37 5.00
N PRO A 31 9.12 4.49 6.11
CA PRO A 31 9.59 3.33 6.88
C PRO A 31 8.47 2.37 7.32
N TYR A 32 7.33 2.91 7.78
CA TYR A 32 6.19 2.10 8.22
C TYR A 32 5.63 1.24 7.07
N VAL A 33 5.28 1.87 5.94
CA VAL A 33 4.76 1.16 4.76
C VAL A 33 5.76 0.15 4.22
N PHE A 34 7.05 0.49 4.18
CA PHE A 34 8.09 -0.41 3.70
C PHE A 34 8.21 -1.67 4.58
N ASN A 35 8.21 -1.51 5.90
CA ASN A 35 8.27 -2.64 6.83
C ASN A 35 7.00 -3.50 6.75
N LEU A 36 5.83 -2.86 6.58
CA LEU A 36 4.56 -3.55 6.43
C LEU A 36 4.52 -4.37 5.13
N ALA A 37 4.96 -3.80 4.00
CA ALA A 37 5.05 -4.49 2.72
C ALA A 37 6.00 -5.69 2.80
N ARG A 38 7.16 -5.54 3.47
CA ARG A 38 8.11 -6.64 3.69
C ARG A 38 7.54 -7.76 4.56
N ARG A 39 6.76 -7.43 5.61
CA ARG A 39 6.12 -8.43 6.48
C ARG A 39 5.17 -9.34 5.70
N TYR A 40 4.45 -8.78 4.72
CA TYR A 40 3.48 -9.50 3.90
C TYR A 40 4.06 -9.99 2.56
N SER A 41 5.38 -9.95 2.38
CA SER A 41 6.07 -10.37 1.15
C SER A 41 5.53 -9.70 -0.13
N LEU A 42 5.12 -8.42 0.00
CA LEU A 42 4.57 -7.63 -1.09
C LEU A 42 5.68 -6.86 -1.83
N LYS A 43 5.49 -6.69 -3.14
CA LYS A 43 6.33 -5.86 -4.00
C LYS A 43 5.60 -4.57 -4.34
N GLY A 44 6.34 -3.55 -4.78
CA GLY A 44 5.77 -2.30 -5.26
C GLY A 44 6.55 -1.08 -4.81
N TRP A 45 5.88 0.06 -4.75
CA TRP A 45 6.53 1.34 -4.49
C TRP A 45 5.65 2.27 -3.63
N VAL A 46 6.29 3.23 -2.97
CA VAL A 46 5.63 4.26 -2.16
C VAL A 46 6.20 5.63 -2.51
N LEU A 47 5.31 6.57 -2.79
CA LEU A 47 5.61 7.96 -3.10
C LEU A 47 4.91 8.86 -2.08
N ASN A 48 5.68 9.65 -1.36
CA ASN A 48 5.16 10.70 -0.51
C ASN A 48 5.20 12.03 -1.28
N SER A 49 4.08 12.73 -1.33
CA SER A 49 3.93 14.06 -1.94
C SER A 49 3.36 15.06 -0.94
N THR A 50 3.33 16.33 -1.31
CA THR A 50 2.66 17.38 -0.51
C THR A 50 1.14 17.17 -0.39
N SER A 51 0.55 16.37 -1.28
CA SER A 51 -0.89 16.08 -1.30
C SER A 51 -1.28 14.78 -0.57
N GLY A 52 -0.30 13.97 -0.16
CA GLY A 52 -0.56 12.69 0.47
C GLY A 52 0.48 11.62 0.13
N VAL A 53 0.11 10.35 0.33
CA VAL A 53 0.91 9.18 -0.06
C VAL A 53 0.19 8.43 -1.17
N THR A 54 0.92 8.08 -2.22
CA THR A 54 0.50 7.11 -3.22
C THR A 54 1.40 5.89 -3.13
N LEU A 55 0.83 4.71 -3.10
CA LEU A 55 1.59 3.46 -3.12
C LEU A 55 0.92 2.45 -4.04
N GLU A 56 1.74 1.58 -4.60
CA GLU A 56 1.31 0.42 -5.35
C GLU A 56 1.89 -0.81 -4.68
N ILE A 57 1.05 -1.83 -4.52
CA ILE A 57 1.42 -3.11 -3.92
C ILE A 57 0.96 -4.25 -4.82
N GLU A 58 1.81 -5.24 -4.97
CA GLU A 58 1.55 -6.46 -5.73
C GLU A 58 2.00 -7.66 -4.90
N GLY A 59 1.16 -8.69 -4.84
CA GLY A 59 1.48 -9.94 -4.17
C GLY A 59 0.27 -10.83 -4.04
N GLU A 60 0.37 -11.87 -3.21
CA GLU A 60 -0.75 -12.79 -3.00
C GLU A 60 -1.96 -12.09 -2.38
N THR A 61 -3.17 -12.53 -2.76
CA THR A 61 -4.43 -11.94 -2.29
C THR A 61 -4.52 -11.79 -0.79
N ASP A 62 -4.09 -12.82 -0.04
CA ASP A 62 -4.16 -12.83 1.43
C ASP A 62 -3.16 -11.83 2.04
N GLY A 63 -1.97 -11.72 1.46
CA GLY A 63 -0.95 -10.76 1.88
C GLY A 63 -1.39 -9.32 1.62
N VAL A 64 -1.94 -9.05 0.43
CA VAL A 64 -2.47 -7.73 0.07
C VAL A 64 -3.64 -7.35 0.96
N SER A 65 -4.59 -8.26 1.21
CA SER A 65 -5.74 -8.01 2.08
C SER A 65 -5.32 -7.70 3.53
N SER A 66 -4.37 -8.46 4.06
CA SER A 66 -3.84 -8.25 5.41
C SER A 66 -3.11 -6.91 5.53
N PHE A 67 -2.29 -6.56 4.53
CA PHE A 67 -1.62 -5.27 4.45
C PHE A 67 -2.62 -4.10 4.45
N LEU A 68 -3.68 -4.17 3.64
CA LEU A 68 -4.68 -3.10 3.55
C LEU A 68 -5.47 -2.94 4.85
N LYS A 69 -5.74 -4.04 5.56
CA LYS A 69 -6.39 -4.02 6.87
C LYS A 69 -5.52 -3.35 7.94
N GLU A 70 -4.22 -3.65 7.98
CA GLU A 70 -3.29 -3.04 8.94
C GLU A 70 -3.03 -1.56 8.60
N LEU A 71 -2.96 -1.19 7.31
CA LEU A 71 -2.76 0.19 6.86
C LEU A 71 -3.96 1.12 7.16
N SER A 72 -5.16 0.57 7.38
CA SER A 72 -6.39 1.33 7.62
C SER A 72 -6.79 1.46 9.10
N GLN A 73 -5.97 0.93 10.02
CA GLN A 73 -6.11 1.18 11.47
C GLN A 73 -5.50 2.52 11.86
#